data_AF-A0A6N3CZF0-F1
#
_entry.id   AF-A0A6N3CZF0-F1
#
_cell.length_a   1.000
_cell.length_b   1.000
_cell.length_c   1.000
_cell.angle_alpha   90.00
_cell.angle_beta   90.00
_cell.angle_gamma   90.00
#
_symmetry.space_group_name_H-M   'P 1'
#
loop_
_entity.id
_entity.type
_entity.pdbx_description
1 polymer ?
#
loop_
_entity_poly.entity_id
_entity_poly.type
_entity_poly.pdbx_seq_one_letter_code
_entity_poly.pdbx_strand_id
1 'polypeptide(L)'
;MAILSGIAMASYTKVQQDAKKNMDYTTAANIATAAQLADADGVDTSISSLVSNNYLQSTPKSQQNNAGEFSVTVSDGKVTVTLGDEQYYPRK
;
A
#
# COMPACT_ATOMS: atom_id res chain seq x y z
N MET A 1 20.36 13.96 33.86
CA MET A 1 20.53 13.41 32.51
C MET A 1 19.38 12.46 32.18
N ALA A 2 18.15 12.95 32.00
CA ALA A 2 16.98 12.06 31.76
C ALA A 2 15.88 12.63 30.84
N ILE A 3 15.93 13.92 30.49
CA ILE A 3 14.84 14.57 29.76
C ILE A 3 15.08 14.59 28.24
N LEU A 4 16.36 14.61 27.80
CA LEU A 4 16.72 14.58 26.37
C LEU A 4 16.38 13.23 25.69
N SER A 5 16.52 12.12 26.42
CA SER A 5 16.26 10.78 25.87
C SER A 5 14.78 10.55 25.53
N GLY A 6 13.85 11.16 26.25
CA GLY A 6 12.41 10.99 26.02
C GLY A 6 11.91 11.62 24.72
N ILE A 7 12.44 12.78 24.36
CA ILE A 7 12.05 13.51 23.13
C ILE A 7 12.61 12.79 21.88
N ALA A 8 13.84 12.26 21.97
CA ALA A 8 14.48 11.51 20.90
C ALA A 8 13.78 10.17 20.59
N MET A 9 13.29 9.45 21.61
CA MET A 9 12.53 8.21 21.40
C MET A 9 11.14 8.48 20.78
N ALA A 10 10.47 9.56 21.18
CA ALA A 10 9.17 9.92 20.63
C ALA A 10 9.28 10.35 19.15
N SER A 11 10.31 11.11 18.78
CA SER A 11 10.54 11.51 17.38
C SER A 11 10.94 10.30 16.50
N TYR A 12 11.83 9.43 16.97
CA TYR A 12 12.21 8.21 16.26
C TYR A 12 11.02 7.26 16.03
N THR A 13 10.12 7.15 17.00
CA THR A 13 8.90 6.33 16.87
C THR A 13 7.94 6.92 15.84
N LYS A 14 7.76 8.24 15.82
CA LYS A 14 6.93 8.93 14.81
C LYS A 14 7.48 8.78 13.40
N VAL A 15 8.77 9.02 13.20
CA VAL A 15 9.42 8.89 11.87
C VAL A 15 9.29 7.48 11.31
N GLN A 16 9.45 6.45 12.15
CA GLN A 16 9.23 5.06 11.72
C GLN A 16 7.77 4.79 11.34
N GLN A 17 6.81 5.32 12.09
CA GLN A 17 5.40 5.12 11.80
C GLN A 17 4.99 5.81 10.49
N ASP A 18 5.47 7.03 10.27
CA ASP A 18 5.25 7.77 9.02
C ASP A 18 5.93 7.10 7.82
N ALA A 19 7.15 6.59 7.99
CA ALA A 19 7.84 5.84 6.96
C ALA A 19 7.08 4.57 6.56
N LYS A 20 6.55 3.82 7.54
CA LYS A 20 5.70 2.64 7.28
C LYS A 20 4.45 3.00 6.48
N LYS A 21 3.72 4.04 6.90
CA LYS A 21 2.55 4.53 6.15
C LYS A 21 2.92 4.92 4.72
N ASN A 22 4.02 5.64 4.54
CA ASN A 22 4.45 6.08 3.22
C ASN A 22 4.89 4.92 2.31
N MET A 23 5.49 3.87 2.87
CA MET A 23 5.78 2.63 2.13
C MET A 23 4.49 1.92 1.70
N ASP A 24 3.48 1.86 2.56
CA ASP A 24 2.18 1.27 2.21
C ASP A 24 1.44 2.08 1.15
N TYR A 25 1.53 3.42 1.20
CA TYR A 25 1.04 4.28 0.11
C TYR A 25 1.75 4.02 -1.21
N THR A 26 3.08 3.91 -1.19
CA THR A 26 3.87 3.62 -2.39
C THR A 26 3.50 2.25 -2.95
N THR A 27 3.30 1.29 -2.06
CA THR A 27 2.85 -0.06 -2.41
C THR A 27 1.46 -0.01 -3.05
N ALA A 28 0.51 0.72 -2.46
CA ALA A 28 -0.83 0.91 -3.01
C ALA A 28 -0.82 1.61 -4.38
N ALA A 29 0.03 2.62 -4.58
CA ALA A 29 0.19 3.28 -5.88
C ALA A 29 0.79 2.36 -6.95
N ASN A 30 1.78 1.54 -6.59
CA ASN A 30 2.37 0.55 -7.49
C ASN A 30 1.33 -0.51 -7.88
N ILE A 31 0.54 -0.99 -6.92
CA ILE A 31 -0.58 -1.89 -7.17
C ILE A 31 -1.61 -1.23 -8.09
N ALA A 32 -1.96 0.03 -7.83
CA ALA A 32 -2.93 0.74 -8.65
C ALA A 32 -2.45 0.87 -10.09
N THR A 33 -1.17 1.19 -10.28
CA THR A 33 -0.54 1.27 -11.61
C THR A 33 -0.54 -0.10 -12.30
N ALA A 34 -0.17 -1.16 -11.58
CA ALA A 34 -0.20 -2.53 -12.08
C ALA A 34 -1.63 -2.95 -12.49
N ALA A 35 -2.63 -2.62 -11.66
CA ALA A 35 -4.03 -2.87 -11.95
C ALA A 35 -4.54 -2.07 -13.15
N GLN A 36 -4.13 -0.81 -13.31
CA GLN A 36 -4.45 -0.03 -14.51
C GLN A 36 -3.85 -0.63 -15.77
N LEU A 37 -2.61 -1.12 -15.71
CA LEU A 37 -1.96 -1.81 -16.82
C LEU A 37 -2.68 -3.12 -17.15
N ALA A 38 -3.00 -3.93 -16.14
CA ALA A 38 -3.75 -5.17 -16.33
C ALA A 38 -5.14 -4.91 -16.92
N ASP A 39 -5.87 -3.91 -16.41
CA ASP A 39 -7.19 -3.52 -16.94
C ASP A 39 -7.09 -3.06 -18.40
N ALA A 40 -6.05 -2.29 -18.75
CA ALA A 40 -5.79 -1.87 -20.13
C ALA A 40 -5.46 -3.06 -21.06
N ASP A 41 -4.78 -4.08 -20.53
CA ASP A 41 -4.47 -5.32 -21.25
C ASP A 41 -5.64 -6.34 -21.24
N GLY A 42 -6.76 -6.02 -20.56
CA GLY A 42 -7.92 -6.90 -20.43
C GLY A 42 -7.71 -8.08 -19.47
N VAL A 43 -6.73 -7.97 -18.59
CA VAL A 43 -6.34 -8.97 -17.58
C VAL A 43 -7.00 -8.63 -16.24
N ASP A 44 -7.33 -9.66 -15.46
CA ASP A 44 -7.86 -9.51 -14.11
C ASP A 44 -6.93 -8.69 -13.20
N THR A 45 -7.50 -7.66 -12.58
CA THR A 45 -6.81 -6.70 -11.71
C THR A 45 -6.61 -7.18 -10.27
N SER A 46 -7.05 -8.40 -9.96
CA SER A 46 -6.84 -9.05 -8.67
C SER A 46 -5.35 -9.14 -8.35
N ILE A 47 -4.95 -8.94 -7.09
CA ILE A 47 -3.54 -9.02 -6.66
C ILE A 47 -2.87 -10.33 -7.10
N SER A 48 -3.59 -11.46 -7.00
CA SER A 48 -3.10 -12.77 -7.45
C SER A 48 -2.78 -12.78 -8.95
N SER A 49 -3.67 -12.22 -9.76
CA SER A 49 -3.54 -12.11 -11.20
C SER A 49 -2.41 -11.14 -11.58
N LEU A 50 -2.24 -10.04 -10.86
CA LEU A 50 -1.11 -9.12 -11.05
C LEU A 50 0.24 -9.77 -10.78
N VAL A 51 0.33 -10.63 -9.75
CA VAL A 51 1.55 -11.40 -9.45
C VAL A 51 1.78 -12.48 -10.51
N SER A 52 0.73 -13.22 -10.88
CA SER A 52 0.80 -14.30 -11.87
C SER A 52 1.19 -13.79 -13.26
N ASN A 53 0.71 -12.61 -13.64
CA ASN A 53 1.01 -11.97 -14.92
C ASN A 53 2.27 -11.06 -14.85
N ASN A 54 3.06 -11.14 -13.77
CA ASN A 54 4.30 -10.39 -13.59
C ASN A 54 4.17 -8.85 -13.55
N TYR A 55 2.96 -8.29 -13.40
CA TYR A 55 2.78 -6.86 -13.13
C TYR A 55 3.22 -6.49 -11.71
N LEU A 56 3.16 -7.45 -10.78
CA LEU A 56 3.73 -7.35 -9.43
C LEU A 56 4.79 -8.44 -9.24
N GLN A 57 5.95 -8.04 -8.71
CA GLN A 57 7.03 -8.98 -8.37
C GLN A 57 6.63 -9.99 -7.28
N SER A 58 5.71 -9.61 -6.39
CA SER A 58 5.28 -10.41 -5.25
C SER A 58 3.97 -9.89 -4.70
N THR A 59 3.25 -10.71 -3.94
CA THR A 59 2.08 -10.27 -3.19
C THR A 59 2.50 -9.17 -2.20
N PRO A 60 2.01 -7.93 -2.36
CA PRO A 60 2.35 -6.83 -1.49
C PRO A 60 1.86 -7.12 -0.07
N LYS A 61 2.68 -6.82 0.92
CA LYS A 61 2.36 -6.99 2.34
C LYS A 61 2.45 -5.64 3.05
N SER A 62 1.50 -5.40 3.95
CA SER A 62 1.51 -4.21 4.79
C SER A 62 2.81 -4.11 5.59
N GLN A 63 3.44 -2.94 5.56
CA GLN A 63 4.57 -2.58 6.43
C GLN A 63 4.09 -2.12 7.82
N GLN A 64 2.80 -1.80 7.96
CA GLN A 64 2.16 -1.61 9.25
C GLN A 64 1.89 -2.98 9.91
N ASN A 65 2.13 -3.06 11.22
CA ASN A 65 1.60 -4.18 12.00
C ASN A 65 0.07 -4.06 12.05
N ASN A 66 -0.64 -5.12 11.70
CA ASN A 66 -2.10 -5.25 11.73
C ASN A 66 -2.96 -4.48 10.69
N ALA A 67 -2.41 -3.96 9.59
CA ALA A 67 -3.27 -3.28 8.60
C ALA A 67 -4.04 -4.21 7.65
N GLY A 68 -3.83 -5.52 7.71
CA GLY A 68 -4.55 -6.50 6.88
C GLY A 68 -3.91 -6.71 5.50
N GLU A 69 -4.71 -7.19 4.56
CA GLU A 69 -4.28 -7.50 3.18
C GLU A 69 -4.62 -6.35 2.22
N PHE A 70 -3.80 -6.19 1.18
CA PHE A 70 -4.10 -5.26 0.10
C PHE A 70 -5.18 -5.84 -0.82
N SER A 71 -6.19 -5.04 -1.13
CA SER A 71 -7.22 -5.37 -2.11
C SER A 71 -7.33 -4.27 -3.15
N VAL A 72 -7.63 -4.67 -4.38
CA VAL A 72 -7.82 -3.76 -5.52
C VAL A 72 -9.24 -3.89 -6.00
N THR A 73 -9.89 -2.74 -6.19
CA THR A 73 -11.21 -2.68 -6.82
C THR A 73 -11.15 -1.67 -7.94
N VAL A 74 -11.43 -2.13 -9.16
CA VAL A 74 -11.56 -1.27 -10.33
C VAL A 74 -13.04 -1.13 -10.62
N SER A 75 -13.55 0.10 -10.48
CA SER A 75 -14.93 0.44 -10.80
C SER A 75 -14.94 1.69 -11.66
N ASP A 76 -15.57 1.62 -12.84
CA ASP A 76 -15.78 2.78 -13.72
C ASP A 76 -14.45 3.46 -14.14
N GLY A 77 -13.40 2.66 -14.41
CA GLY A 77 -12.05 3.17 -14.75
C GLY A 77 -11.28 3.79 -13.58
N LYS A 78 -11.83 3.75 -12.35
CA LYS A 78 -11.17 4.21 -11.13
C LYS A 78 -10.62 3.03 -10.35
N VAL A 79 -9.30 3.00 -10.23
CA VAL A 79 -8.61 1.99 -9.42
C VAL A 79 -8.54 2.47 -7.98
N THR A 80 -9.15 1.70 -7.09
CA THR A 80 -9.13 1.90 -5.65
C THR A 80 -8.31 0.79 -5.02
N VAL A 81 -7.36 1.15 -4.16
CA VAL A 81 -6.57 0.18 -3.41
C VAL A 81 -6.83 0.40 -1.93
N THR A 82 -7.35 -0.64 -1.29
CA THR A 82 -7.59 -0.68 0.15
C THR A 82 -6.57 -1.59 0.82
N LEU A 83 -6.25 -1.27 2.07
CA LEU A 83 -5.46 -2.10 2.96
C LEU A 83 -6.35 -2.41 4.16
N GLY A 84 -6.88 -3.64 4.20
CA GLY A 84 -8.01 -3.96 5.09
C GLY A 84 -9.22 -3.07 4.79
N ASP A 85 -9.64 -2.30 5.80
CA ASP A 85 -10.78 -1.36 5.72
C ASP A 85 -10.39 0.07 5.28
N GLU A 86 -9.09 0.36 5.13
CA GLU A 86 -8.61 1.72 4.88
C GLU A 86 -8.23 1.92 3.40
N GLN A 87 -8.76 2.97 2.77
CA GLN A 87 -8.40 3.33 1.39
C GLN A 87 -7.05 4.05 1.38
N TYR A 88 -6.04 3.41 0.78
CA TYR A 88 -4.71 4.01 0.58
C TYR A 88 -4.58 4.67 -0.79
N TYR A 89 -5.35 4.24 -1.79
CA TYR A 89 -5.36 4.84 -3.12
C TYR A 89 -6.77 4.93 -3.72
N PRO A 90 -7.12 6.01 -4.47
CA PRO A 90 -6.34 7.24 -4.64
C PRO A 90 -6.29 8.04 -3.34
N ARG A 91 -5.14 8.70 -3.10
CA ARG A 91 -4.91 9.53 -1.92
C ARG A 91 -5.86 10.74 -1.97
N LYS A 92 -6.70 10.91 -0.95
CA LYS A 92 -7.50 12.13 -0.75
C LYS A 92 -6.63 13.28 -0.26
#